data_AF-A0AAW6CA61-F1
#
_entry.id   AF-A0AAW6CA61-F1
#
_cell.length_a   1.000
_cell.length_b   1.000
_cell.length_c   1.000
_cell.angle_alpha   90.00
_cell.angle_beta   90.00
_cell.angle_gamma   90.00
#
_symmetry.space_group_name_H-M   'P 1'
#
loop_
_entity.id
_entity.type
_entity.pdbx_description
1 polymer ?
#
loop_
_entity_poly.entity_id
_entity_poly.type
_entity_poly.pdbx_seq_one_letter_code
_entity_poly.pdbx_strand_id
1 'polypeptide(L)'
;MAGLNCEIRWETRLCEVDGELGYFHCWEHWSNVIDASPLRGGHPGGQIGQVYGIVEFKDGVRRIDPAKIKFCDDENAILAEMEKHNRAGKLEGQ
;
A
#
# COMPACT_ATOMS: atom_id res chain seq x y z
N MET A 1 -0.69 36.61 23.27
CA MET A 1 -1.25 35.27 23.02
C MET A 1 -0.68 34.77 21.71
N ALA A 2 0.39 33.98 21.74
CA ALA A 2 0.88 33.33 20.52
C ALA A 2 -0.12 32.22 20.16
N GLY A 3 -0.83 32.38 19.04
CA GLY A 3 -1.75 31.36 18.55
C GLY A 3 -0.97 30.12 18.12
N LEU A 4 -1.45 28.93 18.49
CA LEU A 4 -0.99 27.67 17.93
C LEU A 4 -1.33 27.66 16.44
N ASN A 5 -0.30 27.64 15.59
CA ASN A 5 -0.46 27.41 14.17
C ASN A 5 -0.44 25.90 13.94
N CYS A 6 -1.58 25.31 13.60
CA CYS A 6 -1.72 23.89 13.29
C CYS A 6 -2.01 23.77 11.80
N GLU A 7 -1.10 23.12 11.06
CA GLU A 7 -1.27 22.82 9.63
C GLU A 7 -1.49 21.32 9.46
N ILE A 8 -2.63 20.93 8.91
CA ILE A 8 -2.93 19.53 8.57
C ILE A 8 -2.45 19.31 7.13
N ARG A 9 -1.50 18.40 6.95
CA ARG A 9 -0.99 17.98 5.63
C ARG A 9 -1.35 16.52 5.37
N TRP A 10 -1.75 16.23 4.14
CA TRP A 10 -1.93 14.86 3.65
C TRP A 10 -0.70 14.48 2.86
N GLU A 11 0.23 13.82 3.53
CA GLU A 11 1.48 13.38 2.90
C GLU A 11 1.21 12.11 2.08
N THR A 12 1.51 12.16 0.79
CA THR A 12 1.47 11.01 -0.11
C THR A 12 2.87 10.42 -0.24
N ARG A 13 2.95 9.10 -0.37
CA ARG A 13 4.23 8.41 -0.57
C ARG A 13 4.51 8.20 -2.05
N LEU A 14 5.75 8.37 -2.49
CA LEU A 14 6.14 8.09 -3.87
C LEU A 14 6.30 6.58 -4.05
N CYS A 15 5.70 6.02 -5.10
CA CYS A 15 5.79 4.61 -5.40
C CYS A 15 5.96 4.33 -6.90
N GLU A 16 6.44 3.12 -7.19
CA GLU A 16 6.47 2.52 -8.52
C GLU A 16 5.54 1.30 -8.53
N VAL A 17 4.75 1.18 -9.59
CA VAL A 17 3.86 0.04 -9.86
C VAL A 17 4.11 -0.43 -11.29
N ASP A 18 4.60 -1.67 -11.44
CA ASP A 18 4.88 -2.29 -12.74
C ASP A 18 5.73 -1.39 -13.68
N GLY A 19 6.67 -0.62 -13.12
CA GLY A 19 7.54 0.30 -13.85
C GLY A 19 6.99 1.72 -14.06
N GLU A 20 5.79 2.02 -13.57
CA GLU A 20 5.17 3.35 -13.65
C GLU A 20 5.22 4.05 -12.28
N LEU A 21 5.68 5.31 -12.25
CA LEU A 21 5.70 6.13 -11.03
C LEU A 21 4.31 6.70 -10.72
N GLY A 22 3.96 6.72 -9.44
CA GLY A 22 2.73 7.32 -8.94
C GLY A 22 2.79 7.70 -7.47
N TYR A 23 1.78 8.42 -7.01
CA TYR A 23 1.61 8.81 -5.61
C TYR A 23 0.62 7.87 -4.92
N PHE A 24 1.08 7.21 -3.86
CA PHE A 24 0.22 6.43 -2.99
C PHE A 24 -0.53 7.36 -2.03
N HIS A 25 -1.86 7.27 -2.04
CA HIS A 25 -2.73 8.08 -1.19
C HIS A 25 -3.15 7.34 0.08
N CYS A 26 -3.72 6.14 -0.07
CA CYS A 26 -4.26 5.40 1.06
C CYS A 26 -4.53 3.93 0.72
N TRP A 27 -4.79 3.15 1.77
CA TRP A 27 -5.35 1.82 1.67
C TRP A 27 -6.88 1.89 1.65
N GLU A 28 -7.48 1.29 0.64
CA GLU A 28 -8.92 1.06 0.59
C GLU A 28 -9.23 -0.34 1.08
N HIS A 29 -10.16 -0.44 2.04
CA HIS A 29 -10.76 -1.70 2.47
C HIS A 29 -12.07 -1.89 1.73
N TRP A 30 -12.06 -2.72 0.70
CA TRP A 30 -13.23 -3.02 -0.11
C TRP A 30 -13.88 -4.32 0.33
N SER A 31 -15.20 -4.39 0.29
CA SER A 31 -15.92 -5.64 0.49
C SER A 31 -17.19 -5.68 -0.36
N ASN A 32 -17.60 -6.89 -0.75
CA ASN A 32 -18.85 -7.10 -1.47
C ASN A 32 -19.51 -8.41 -1.04
N VAL A 33 -20.84 -8.42 -1.07
CA VAL A 33 -21.65 -9.61 -0.81
C VAL A 33 -21.71 -10.43 -2.10
N ILE A 34 -21.55 -11.74 -1.97
CA ILE A 34 -21.59 -12.70 -3.08
C ILE A 34 -22.69 -13.70 -2.77
N ASP A 35 -23.61 -13.87 -3.71
CA ASP A 35 -24.70 -14.83 -3.60
C ASP A 35 -24.19 -16.27 -3.65
N ALA A 36 -24.99 -17.19 -3.11
CA ALA A 36 -24.70 -18.61 -3.22
C ALA A 36 -24.77 -19.08 -4.67
N SER A 37 -23.94 -20.06 -5.02
CA SER A 37 -24.02 -20.71 -6.33
C SER A 37 -25.38 -21.41 -6.49
N PRO A 38 -26.08 -21.23 -7.63
CA PRO A 38 -27.36 -21.88 -7.86
C PRO A 38 -27.26 -23.37 -8.19
N LEU A 39 -26.03 -23.90 -8.41
CA LEU A 39 -25.80 -25.30 -8.76
C LEU A 39 -25.77 -26.19 -7.51
N ARG A 40 -26.31 -27.41 -7.62
CA ARG A 40 -26.27 -28.39 -6.53
C ARG A 40 -24.81 -28.73 -6.20
N GLY A 41 -24.41 -28.49 -4.95
CA GLY A 41 -23.03 -28.66 -4.48
C GLY A 41 -22.10 -27.48 -4.77
N GLY A 42 -22.62 -26.34 -5.23
CA GLY A 42 -21.85 -25.12 -5.47
C GLY A 42 -21.43 -24.39 -4.19
N HIS A 43 -20.64 -23.33 -4.35
CA HIS A 43 -20.12 -22.55 -3.22
C HIS A 43 -21.25 -21.86 -2.43
N PRO A 44 -21.13 -21.75 -1.09
CA PRO A 44 -22.05 -20.95 -0.30
C PRO A 44 -21.93 -19.46 -0.65
N GLY A 45 -22.98 -18.69 -0.39
CA GLY A 45 -22.92 -17.24 -0.41
C GLY A 45 -22.12 -16.71 0.78
N GLY A 46 -21.68 -15.47 0.71
CA GLY A 46 -20.87 -14.85 1.76
C GLY A 46 -20.44 -13.43 1.44
N GLN A 47 -19.37 -12.97 2.07
CA GLN A 47 -18.74 -11.70 1.79
C GLN A 47 -17.29 -11.93 1.37
N ILE A 48 -16.88 -11.28 0.29
CA ILE A 48 -15.47 -11.16 -0.08
C ILE A 48 -14.95 -9.80 0.37
N GLY A 49 -13.77 -9.79 0.99
CA GLY A 49 -13.06 -8.57 1.34
C GLY A 49 -11.70 -8.55 0.66
N GLN A 50 -11.27 -7.38 0.20
CA GLN A 50 -9.94 -7.15 -0.36
C GLN A 50 -9.41 -5.78 0.07
N VAL A 51 -8.08 -5.67 0.09
CA VAL A 51 -7.38 -4.40 0.34
C VAL A 51 -6.69 -3.99 -0.95
N TYR A 52 -6.84 -2.72 -1.31
CA TYR A 52 -6.16 -2.12 -2.46
C TYR A 52 -5.40 -0.87 -2.02
N GLY A 53 -4.27 -0.60 -2.66
CA GLY A 53 -3.66 0.71 -2.60
C GLY A 53 -4.28 1.63 -3.64
N ILE A 54 -4.65 2.84 -3.24
CA ILE A 54 -5.11 3.90 -4.14
C ILE A 54 -3.89 4.69 -4.58
N VAL A 55 -3.55 4.57 -5.86
CA VAL A 55 -2.36 5.20 -6.45
C VAL A 55 -2.78 6.14 -7.58
N GLU A 56 -2.31 7.38 -7.52
CA GLU A 56 -2.43 8.38 -8.57
C GLU A 56 -1.26 8.29 -9.53
N PHE A 57 -1.57 8.11 -10.81
CA PHE A 57 -0.64 8.16 -11.92
C PHE A 57 -0.98 9.37 -12.78
N LYS A 58 -0.12 9.67 -13.77
CA LYS A 58 -0.33 10.78 -14.72
C LYS A 58 -1.67 10.73 -15.47
N ASP A 59 -2.23 9.53 -15.66
CA ASP A 59 -3.45 9.27 -16.41
C ASP A 59 -4.69 9.07 -15.52
N GLY A 60 -4.51 9.03 -14.20
CA GLY A 60 -5.59 8.96 -13.23
C GLY A 60 -5.29 8.08 -12.03
N VAL A 61 -6.32 7.89 -11.20
CA VAL A 61 -6.24 7.13 -9.94
C VAL A 61 -6.72 5.70 -10.16
N ARG A 62 -5.97 4.71 -9.65
CA ARG A 62 -6.29 3.28 -9.81
C ARG A 62 -6.17 2.52 -8.49
N ARG A 63 -6.96 1.44 -8.38
CA ARG A 63 -6.80 0.41 -7.34
C ARG A 63 -5.67 -0.54 -7.74
N ILE A 64 -4.64 -0.63 -6.92
CA ILE A 64 -3.47 -1.47 -7.15
C ILE A 64 -3.43 -2.57 -6.09
N ASP A 65 -3.08 -3.78 -6.51
CA ASP A 65 -2.78 -4.89 -5.59
C ASP A 65 -1.64 -4.48 -4.65
N PRO A 66 -1.78 -4.63 -3.32
CA PRO A 66 -0.74 -4.25 -2.37
C PRO A 66 0.65 -4.81 -2.68
N ALA A 67 0.73 -6.03 -3.23
CA ALA A 67 2.00 -6.69 -3.53
C ALA A 67 2.75 -6.05 -4.71
N LYS A 68 2.08 -5.24 -5.53
CA LYS A 68 2.68 -4.56 -6.69
C LYS A 68 3.27 -3.19 -6.35
N ILE A 69 2.95 -2.64 -5.18
CA ILE A 69 3.35 -1.28 -4.80
C ILE A 69 4.76 -1.33 -4.21
N LYS A 70 5.69 -0.61 -4.84
CA LYS A 70 7.06 -0.43 -4.32
C LYS A 70 7.25 1.02 -3.95
N PHE A 71 7.37 1.33 -2.66
CA PHE A 71 7.74 2.69 -2.25
C PHE A 71 9.18 2.98 -2.71
N CYS A 72 9.39 4.19 -3.21
CA CYS A 72 10.68 4.65 -3.71
C CYS A 72 11.00 6.09 -3.24
N ASP A 73 10.40 6.49 -2.13
CA ASP A 73 10.66 7.74 -1.43
C ASP A 73 11.84 7.64 -0.45
N ASP A 74 12.19 8.77 0.17
CA ASP A 74 13.27 8.88 1.14
C ASP A 74 13.07 7.96 2.36
N GLU A 75 11.83 7.78 2.81
CA GLU A 75 11.51 6.86 3.89
C GLU A 75 11.87 5.41 3.53
N ASN A 76 11.57 4.98 2.30
CA ASN A 76 11.98 3.68 1.81
C ASN A 76 13.51 3.58 1.61
N ALA A 77 14.18 4.66 1.21
CA ALA A 77 15.64 4.70 1.12
C ALA A 77 16.28 4.49 2.50
N ILE A 78 15.74 5.12 3.55
CA ILE A 78 16.19 4.93 4.94
C ILE A 78 15.98 3.47 5.37
N LEU A 79 14.82 2.88 5.07
CA LEU A 79 14.53 1.48 5.36
C LEU A 79 15.57 0.54 4.71
N ALA A 80 15.95 0.81 3.45
CA ALA A 80 16.97 0.03 2.74
C ALA A 80 18.35 0.13 3.40
N GLU A 81 18.77 1.30 3.87
CA GLU A 81 20.04 1.45 4.61
C GLU A 81 20.02 0.71 5.96
N MET A 82 18.90 0.80 6.70
CA MET A 82 18.72 0.06 7.94
C MET A 82 18.83 -1.46 7.73
N GLU A 83 18.27 -1.98 6.63
CA GLU A 83 18.38 -3.39 6.30
C GLU A 83 19.85 -3.82 6.05
N LYS A 84 20.63 -3.00 5.34
CA LYS A 84 22.05 -3.25 5.10
C LYS A 84 22.83 -3.33 6.41
N HIS A 85 22.63 -2.37 7.31
CA HIS A 85 23.28 -2.36 8.62
C HIS A 85 22.93 -3.60 9.46
N ASN A 86 21.66 -3.99 9.49
CA ASN A 86 21.21 -5.18 10.20
C ASN A 86 21.80 -6.48 9.63
N ARG A 87 22.07 -6.52 8.32
CA ARG A 87 22.70 -7.68 7.67
C ARG A 87 24.20 -7.75 7.98
N ALA A 88 24.89 -6.62 8.00
CA ALA A 88 26.31 -6.55 8.38
C ALA A 88 26.52 -6.99 9.84
N GLY A 89 25.72 -6.49 10.78
CA GLY A 89 25.82 -6.88 12.19
C GLY A 89 25.54 -8.37 12.47
N LYS A 90 24.77 -9.05 11.60
CA LYS A 90 24.55 -10.51 11.68
C LYS A 90 25.74 -11.32 11.17
N LEU A 91 26.55 -10.77 10.27
CA LEU A 91 27.74 -11.42 9.72
C LEU A 91 28.95 -11.25 10.65
N GLU A 92 29.03 -10.15 11.39
CA GLU A 92 30.09 -9.88 12.37
C GLU A 92 29.89 -10.65 13.70
N GLY A 93 28.67 -11.15 13.96
CA GLY A 93 28.32 -11.94 15.14
C GLY A 93 28.40 -13.47 14.96
N GLN A 94 28.93 -13.95 13.83
CA GLN A 94 29.23 -15.37 13.54
C GLN A 94 30.74 -15.61 13.52
#